data_AF-A0A5C7INQ4-F1
#
_entry.id   AF-A0A5C7INQ4-F1
#
_cell.length_a   1.000
_cell.length_b   1.000
_cell.length_c   1.000
_cell.angle_alpha   90.00
_cell.angle_beta   90.00
_cell.angle_gamma   90.00
#
_symmetry.space_group_name_H-M   'P 1'
#
loop_
_entity.id
_entity.type
_entity.pdbx_description
1 polymer ?
#
loop_
_entity_poly.entity_id
_entity_poly.type
_entity_poly.pdbx_seq_one_letter_code
_entity_poly.pdbx_strand_id
1 'polypeptide(L)'
;MGGGDVIEIEKVRKYARCIGLLFKVVDDILDMTKSSKELSKTAGKDLVSDKATYPKLMGIENAKKFAGELPSQAIQELAYFEVEKAAPLNHLATYIASRKN
;
A
#
# COMPACT_ATOMS: atom_id res chain seq x y z
N MET A 1 -4.72 5.20 -25.64
CA MET A 1 -5.35 5.89 -24.49
C MET A 1 -6.87 5.77 -24.61
N GLY A 2 -7.62 5.83 -23.50
CA GLY A 2 -9.05 5.50 -23.44
C GLY A 2 -10.06 6.66 -23.53
N GLY A 3 -9.60 7.92 -23.65
CA GLY A 3 -10.49 9.07 -23.90
C GLY A 3 -11.28 9.60 -22.70
N GLY A 4 -10.86 9.32 -21.47
CA GLY A 4 -11.57 9.78 -20.26
C GLY A 4 -11.52 11.29 -20.05
N ASP A 5 -12.54 11.83 -19.39
CA ASP A 5 -12.69 13.25 -19.10
C ASP A 5 -11.78 13.71 -17.94
N VAL A 6 -11.74 15.02 -17.69
CA VAL A 6 -10.87 15.62 -16.67
C VAL A 6 -11.20 15.12 -15.25
N ILE A 7 -12.48 14.90 -14.96
CA ILE A 7 -12.93 14.41 -13.65
C ILE A 7 -12.51 12.95 -13.49
N GLU A 8 -12.73 12.12 -14.52
CA GLU A 8 -12.30 10.73 -14.53
C GLU A 8 -10.79 10.60 -14.34
N ILE A 9 -10.00 11.43 -15.03
CA ILE A 9 -8.55 11.47 -14.89
C ILE A 9 -8.14 11.83 -13.45
N GLU A 10 -8.78 12.83 -12.84
CA GLU A 10 -8.46 13.22 -11.46
C GLU A 10 -8.87 12.13 -10.45
N LYS A 11 -9.99 11.45 -10.66
CA LYS A 11 -10.42 10.32 -9.83
C LYS A 11 -9.44 9.16 -9.88
N VAL A 12 -9.04 8.76 -11.09
CA VAL A 12 -8.02 7.70 -11.27
C VAL A 12 -6.67 8.13 -10.72
N ARG A 13 -6.30 9.42 -10.83
CA ARG A 13 -5.06 9.94 -10.25
C ARG A 13 -5.04 9.84 -8.73
N LYS A 14 -6.14 10.20 -8.05
CA LYS A 14 -6.24 10.08 -6.59
C LYS A 14 -6.22 8.62 -6.15
N TYR A 15 -6.97 7.76 -6.84
CA TYR A 15 -6.89 6.31 -6.65
C TYR A 15 -5.44 5.81 -6.75
N ALA A 16 -4.73 6.16 -7.83
CA ALA A 16 -3.37 5.70 -8.06
C ALA A 16 -2.39 6.17 -6.98
N ARG A 17 -2.58 7.37 -6.42
CA ARG A 17 -1.78 7.85 -5.27
C ARG A 17 -2.01 7.02 -4.02
N CYS A 18 -3.26 6.70 -3.69
CA CYS A 18 -3.58 5.84 -2.54
C CYS A 18 -2.97 4.44 -2.71
N ILE A 19 -3.08 3.85 -3.91
CA ILE A 19 -2.54 2.52 -4.20
C ILE A 19 -1.01 2.50 -4.21
N GLY A 20 -0.36 3.49 -4.82
CA GLY A 20 1.10 3.59 -4.81
C GLY A 20 1.65 3.73 -3.39
N LEU A 21 0.98 4.52 -2.55
CA LEU A 21 1.32 4.65 -1.15
C LEU A 21 1.11 3.34 -0.37
N LEU A 22 -0.03 2.67 -0.58
CA LEU A 22 -0.35 1.38 0.02
C LEU A 22 0.73 0.35 -0.29
N PHE A 23 1.13 0.26 -1.56
CA PHE A 23 2.18 -0.66 -1.99
C PHE A 23 3.49 -0.42 -1.26
N LYS A 24 3.91 0.84 -1.10
CA LYS A 24 5.15 1.18 -0.39
C LYS A 24 5.08 0.86 1.10
N VAL A 25 3.95 1.14 1.76
CA VAL A 25 3.77 0.86 3.19
C VAL A 25 3.78 -0.65 3.44
N VAL A 26 3.08 -1.44 2.62
CA VAL A 26 3.05 -2.90 2.72
C VAL A 26 4.45 -3.49 2.48
N ASP A 27 5.17 -3.01 1.46
CA ASP A 27 6.55 -3.40 1.16
C ASP A 27 7.48 -3.15 2.35
N ASP A 28 7.42 -1.97 2.97
CA ASP A 28 8.22 -1.64 4.16
C ASP A 28 7.88 -2.52 5.37
N ILE A 29 6.60 -2.89 5.55
CA ILE A 29 6.16 -3.82 6.60
C ILE A 29 6.71 -5.23 6.35
N LEU A 30 6.64 -5.71 5.10
CA LEU A 30 7.16 -7.02 4.72
C LEU A 30 8.68 -7.09 4.89
N ASP A 31 9.41 -6.06 4.45
CA ASP A 31 10.86 -5.97 4.61
C ASP A 31 11.28 -6.02 6.09
N MET A 32 10.61 -5.24 6.95
CA MET A 32 10.95 -5.20 8.37
C MET A 32 10.62 -6.51 9.09
N THR A 33 9.48 -7.14 8.77
CA THR A 33 9.07 -8.40 9.40
C THR A 33 9.93 -9.58 8.93
N LYS A 34 10.32 -9.62 7.65
CA LYS A 34 11.28 -10.59 7.11
C LYS A 34 12.66 -10.39 7.75
N SER A 35 13.16 -9.16 7.79
CA SER A 35 14.45 -8.82 8.42
C SER A 35 14.46 -9.18 9.90
N SER A 36 13.41 -8.91 10.67
CA SER A 36 13.30 -9.34 12.07
C SER A 36 13.37 -10.86 12.24
N LYS A 37 12.70 -11.62 11.36
CA LYS A 37 12.73 -13.08 11.39
C LYS A 37 14.12 -13.62 11.01
N GLU A 38 14.79 -13.01 10.04
CA GLU A 38 16.16 -13.36 9.65
C GLU A 38 17.16 -12.99 10.75
N LEU A 39 17.05 -11.80 11.35
CA LEU A 39 17.84 -11.37 12.50
C LEU A 39 17.71 -12.32 13.69
N SER A 40 16.52 -12.86 13.96
CA SER A 40 16.33 -13.88 15.00
C SER A 40 17.09 -15.19 14.70
N LYS A 41 17.38 -15.47 13.42
CA LYS A 41 18.20 -16.62 12.99
C LYS A 41 19.70 -16.29 12.89
N THR A 42 20.07 -15.02 12.75
CA THR A 42 21.46 -14.58 12.49
C THR A 42 22.01 -13.67 13.59
N ALA A 43 21.43 -13.71 14.80
CA ALA A 43 21.81 -12.87 15.93
C ALA A 43 23.34 -12.89 16.14
N GLY A 44 24.01 -11.81 15.71
CA GLY A 44 25.46 -11.69 15.78
C GLY A 44 26.13 -10.81 14.71
N LYS A 45 25.44 -10.35 13.66
CA LYS A 45 26.05 -9.42 12.68
C LYS A 45 25.15 -8.22 12.38
N ASP A 46 25.71 -7.05 12.67
CA ASP A 46 25.21 -5.68 12.44
C ASP A 46 24.25 -5.54 11.27
N LEU A 47 23.04 -5.04 11.54
CA LEU A 47 22.14 -4.52 10.49
C LEU A 47 21.34 -3.32 11.01
N VAL A 48 22.02 -2.20 11.25
CA VAL A 48 21.36 -0.90 11.28
C VAL A 48 21.26 -0.40 9.84
N SER A 49 20.17 -0.78 9.17
CA SER A 49 19.78 -0.10 7.91
C SER A 49 19.32 1.31 8.27
N ASP A 50 19.93 2.35 7.69
CA ASP A 50 19.57 3.76 7.93
C ASP A 50 18.41 4.25 7.03
N LYS A 51 17.72 3.31 6.38
CA LYS A 51 16.57 3.62 5.51
C LYS A 51 15.39 4.08 6.36
N ALA A 52 14.89 5.30 6.12
CA ALA A 52 13.61 5.76 6.65
C ALA A 52 12.48 4.95 5.98
N THR A 53 11.73 4.20 6.78
CA THR A 53 10.59 3.39 6.35
C THR A 53 9.36 3.73 7.17
N TYR A 54 8.17 3.44 6.65
CA TYR A 54 6.92 3.71 7.39
C TYR A 54 6.91 3.09 8.79
N PRO A 55 7.20 1.79 8.99
CA PRO A 55 7.24 1.21 10.32
C PRO A 55 8.27 1.85 11.28
N LYS A 56 9.40 2.37 10.76
CA LYS A 56 10.37 3.08 11.60
C LYS A 56 9.89 4.47 12.02
N LEU A 57 9.16 5.16 11.14
CA LEU A 57 8.68 6.52 11.38
C LEU A 57 7.47 6.58 12.30
N MET A 58 6.51 5.66 12.13
CA MET A 58 5.24 5.68 12.89
C MET A 58 5.02 4.47 13.79
N GLY A 59 5.89 3.45 13.74
CA GLY A 59 5.69 2.17 14.42
C GLY A 59 4.92 1.16 13.58
N ILE A 60 5.19 -0.13 13.79
CA ILE A 60 4.64 -1.24 12.98
C ILE A 60 3.11 -1.31 13.01
N GLU A 61 2.50 -1.12 14.17
CA GLU A 61 1.04 -1.19 14.32
C GLU A 61 0.35 -0.01 13.62
N ASN A 62 0.92 1.21 13.73
CA ASN A 62 0.41 2.37 13.01
C ASN A 62 0.61 2.24 11.50
N ALA A 63 1.73 1.68 11.04
CA ALA A 63 1.96 1.41 9.63
C ALA A 63 0.94 0.40 9.07
N LYS A 64 0.63 -0.68 9.82
CA LYS A 64 -0.43 -1.63 9.44
C LYS A 64 -1.81 -0.98 9.42
N LYS A 65 -2.14 -0.16 10.42
CA LYS A 65 -3.40 0.59 10.45
C LYS A 65 -3.52 1.53 9.26
N PHE A 66 -2.46 2.28 8.97
CA PHE A 66 -2.40 3.19 7.83
C PHE A 66 -2.55 2.44 6.50
N ALA A 67 -1.87 1.30 6.33
CA ALA A 67 -2.09 0.42 5.19
C ALA A 67 -3.53 -0.10 5.09
N GLY A 68 -4.22 -0.33 6.22
CA GLY A 68 -5.63 -0.73 6.24
C GLY A 68 -6.61 0.36 5.80
N GLU A 69 -6.25 1.63 5.94
CA GLU A 69 -7.12 2.77 5.60
C GLU A 69 -7.04 3.16 4.11
N LEU A 70 -5.88 2.97 3.48
CA LEU A 70 -5.62 3.36 2.09
C LEU A 70 -6.51 2.66 1.04
N PRO A 71 -6.85 1.35 1.15
CA PRO A 71 -7.79 0.70 0.23
C PRO A 71 -9.16 1.36 0.25
N SER A 72 -9.69 1.69 1.42
CA SER A 72 -10.98 2.36 1.54
C SER A 72 -10.97 3.73 0.88
N GLN A 73 -9.89 4.51 1.06
CA GLN A 73 -9.72 5.80 0.37
C GLN A 73 -9.63 5.62 -1.15
N ALA A 74 -8.90 4.61 -1.62
CA ALA A 74 -8.79 4.30 -3.05
C ALA A 74 -10.17 3.94 -3.64
N ILE A 75 -10.92 3.04 -2.99
CA ILE A 75 -12.24 2.60 -3.42
C ILE A 75 -13.23 3.77 -3.47
N GLN A 76 -13.17 4.70 -2.51
CA GLN A 76 -14.00 5.91 -2.51
C GLN A 76 -13.78 6.79 -3.74
N GLU A 77 -12.55 6.89 -4.24
CA GLU A 77 -12.29 7.66 -5.46
C GLU A 77 -12.87 6.97 -6.71
N LEU A 78 -12.99 5.64 -6.69
CA LEU A 78 -13.60 4.87 -7.77
C LEU A 78 -15.13 4.84 -7.74
N ALA A 79 -15.77 5.29 -6.66
CA ALA A 79 -17.23 5.35 -6.55
C ALA A 79 -17.89 6.30 -7.58
N TYR A 80 -17.10 7.12 -8.27
CA TYR A 80 -17.56 7.94 -9.39
C TYR A 80 -17.87 7.11 -10.66
N PHE A 81 -17.24 5.95 -10.82
CA PHE A 81 -17.42 5.08 -11.99
C PHE A 81 -18.53 4.05 -11.73
N GLU A 82 -19.09 3.49 -12.80
CA GLU A 82 -19.96 2.32 -12.71
C GLU A 82 -19.26 1.16 -11.99
N VAL A 83 -20.00 0.48 -11.12
CA VAL A 83 -19.47 -0.59 -10.26
C VAL A 83 -18.74 -1.67 -11.06
N GLU A 84 -19.29 -2.07 -12.21
CA GLU A 84 -18.69 -3.08 -13.07
C GLU A 84 -17.36 -2.63 -13.67
N LYS A 85 -17.24 -1.36 -14.06
CA LYS A 85 -16.00 -0.77 -14.60
C LYS A 85 -14.94 -0.58 -13.52
N ALA A 86 -15.36 -0.26 -12.28
CA ALA A 86 -14.46 -0.08 -11.14
C ALA A 86 -13.97 -1.41 -10.52
N ALA A 87 -14.70 -2.51 -10.73
CA ALA A 87 -14.43 -3.79 -10.07
C ALA A 87 -12.98 -4.29 -10.18
N PRO A 88 -12.31 -4.25 -11.36
CA PRO A 88 -10.90 -4.67 -11.47
C PRO A 88 -9.95 -3.85 -10.58
N LEU A 89 -10.17 -2.54 -10.48
CA LEU A 89 -9.35 -1.65 -9.67
C LEU A 89 -9.65 -1.79 -8.16
N ASN A 90 -10.90 -2.07 -7.79
CA ASN A 90 -11.26 -2.42 -6.42
C ASN A 90 -10.57 -3.73 -5.98
N HIS A 91 -10.57 -4.75 -6.85
CA HIS A 91 -9.86 -6.00 -6.57
C HIS A 91 -8.35 -5.80 -6.43
N LEU A 92 -7.75 -4.95 -7.26
CA LEU A 92 -6.33 -4.61 -7.15
C LEU A 92 -5.99 -3.96 -5.81
N ALA A 93 -6.84 -3.03 -5.33
CA ALA A 93 -6.65 -2.37 -4.04
C ALA A 93 -6.64 -3.38 -2.88
N THR A 94 -7.64 -4.26 -2.87
CA THR A 94 -7.77 -5.32 -1.85
C THR A 94 -6.64 -6.34 -1.93
N TYR A 95 -6.19 -6.68 -3.14
CA TYR A 95 -5.08 -7.59 -3.36
C TYR A 95 -3.78 -7.05 -2.78
N ILE A 96 -3.44 -5.79 -3.04
CA ILE A 96 -2.22 -5.17 -2.52
C ILE A 96 -2.24 -5.11 -1.00
N ALA A 97 -3.39 -4.76 -0.39
CA ALA A 97 -3.54 -4.72 1.06
C ALA A 97 -3.34 -6.09 1.73
N SER A 98 -3.71 -7.17 1.03
CA SER A 98 -3.66 -8.55 1.55
C SER A 98 -2.39 -9.30 1.15
N ARG A 99 -1.46 -8.63 0.45
CA ARG A 99 -0.25 -9.25 -0.08
C ARG A 99 0.66 -9.74 1.06
N LYS A 100 1.16 -10.97 0.93
CA LYS A 100 2.02 -11.62 1.94
C LYS A 100 3.46 -11.85 1.46
N ASN A 101 3.78 -11.54 0.21
CA ASN A 101 5.02 -11.93 -0.45
C ASN A 101 5.56 -10.88 -1.40
#